data_AF-M3ZPV8-F1
#
_entry.id   AF-M3ZPV8-F1
#
_cell.length_a   1.000
_cell.length_b   1.000
_cell.length_c   1.000
_cell.angle_alpha   90.00
_cell.angle_beta   90.00
_cell.angle_gamma   90.00
#
_symmetry.space_group_name_H-M   'P 1'
#
loop_
_entity.id
_entity.type
_entity.pdbx_description
1 polymer ?
#
loop_
_entity_poly.entity_id
_entity_poly.type
_entity_poly.pdbx_seq_one_letter_code
_entity_poly.pdbx_strand_id
1 'polypeptide(L)'
;QEFISQSAVRTKFEQHTVRAWQITEAIKTVMDAINIASANRKICCLEEREEQRDRLDFVRGQMSRLSDSVKNRIRTLTDDVTAKVASALLDQIHSLPVLVEEFRADFSPSLENLELYKAKLVQHLEQRLSGGLAHRCHVADCLTVSCLSPDSVRPLVSPSIQQQLCAPSSSFEMTFDLSLAALCADFREDIDFRFSLGWTALVTRFICAAGAHRALAVPEVSADGPSLKDRLVVSMATSLVSVSSRASMAVLLIGGVVWRSVGWRVVALSVSLYGLLYLYERLTWTASSQERALKQQFTEFAAFRLRAVVPVTSSACSQQVFKELTSTFGRLTQRVDLSEAELEGRIRQLTCRIQRLEATQRKSKAFRENK
;
A
#
# COMPACT_ATOMS: atom_id res chain seq x y z
N GLN A 1 -109.22 -42.98 5.86
CA GLN A 1 -108.19 -42.74 4.82
C GLN A 1 -106.89 -42.18 5.43
N GLU A 2 -106.59 -42.47 6.70
CA GLU A 2 -105.44 -41.91 7.44
C GLU A 2 -104.27 -42.90 7.62
N PHE A 3 -104.51 -44.20 7.41
CA PHE A 3 -103.47 -45.23 7.57
C PHE A 3 -102.48 -45.29 6.41
N ILE A 4 -102.88 -44.86 5.20
CA ILE A 4 -102.01 -44.85 4.02
C ILE A 4 -101.08 -43.62 4.03
N SER A 5 -101.53 -42.49 4.60
CA SER A 5 -100.71 -41.28 4.73
C SER A 5 -99.66 -41.42 5.82
N GLN A 6 -99.98 -41.99 7.00
CA GLN A 6 -98.99 -42.21 8.06
C GLN A 6 -97.87 -43.18 7.66
N SER A 7 -98.18 -44.25 6.93
CA SER A 7 -97.18 -45.24 6.49
C SER A 7 -96.28 -44.71 5.35
N ALA A 8 -96.85 -43.95 4.40
CA ALA A 8 -96.09 -43.28 3.34
C ALA A 8 -95.19 -42.14 3.87
N VAL A 9 -95.68 -41.39 4.87
CA VAL A 9 -94.89 -40.41 5.63
C VAL A 9 -93.73 -41.11 6.33
N ARG A 10 -94.00 -42.17 7.10
CA ARG A 10 -92.98 -42.89 7.86
C ARG A 10 -91.86 -43.47 6.98
N THR A 11 -92.21 -44.10 5.86
CA THR A 11 -91.25 -44.69 4.91
C THR A 11 -90.45 -43.63 4.13
N LYS A 12 -91.05 -42.49 3.76
CA LYS A 12 -90.33 -41.36 3.15
C LYS A 12 -89.34 -40.72 4.12
N PHE A 13 -89.76 -40.41 5.34
CA PHE A 13 -88.90 -39.80 6.36
C PHE A 13 -87.77 -40.74 6.78
N GLU A 14 -88.03 -42.04 6.88
CA GLU A 14 -87.01 -43.06 7.11
C GLU A 14 -85.98 -43.10 5.95
N GLN A 15 -86.43 -43.05 4.69
CA GLN A 15 -85.54 -42.97 3.53
C GLN A 15 -84.69 -41.69 3.53
N HIS A 16 -85.27 -40.54 3.91
CA HIS A 16 -84.52 -39.28 4.05
C HIS A 16 -83.50 -39.34 5.20
N THR A 17 -83.83 -40.03 6.29
CA THR A 17 -82.95 -40.20 7.46
C THR A 17 -81.77 -41.12 7.13
N VAL A 18 -82.02 -42.25 6.45
CA VAL A 18 -80.98 -43.15 5.96
C VAL A 18 -80.07 -42.46 4.95
N ARG A 19 -80.63 -41.67 4.02
CA ARG A 19 -79.83 -40.91 3.05
C ARG A 19 -79.00 -39.81 3.73
N ALA A 20 -79.55 -39.09 4.71
CA ALA A 20 -78.81 -38.11 5.50
C ALA A 20 -77.68 -38.74 6.33
N TRP A 21 -77.91 -39.95 6.85
CA TRP A 21 -76.88 -40.74 7.54
C TRP A 21 -75.75 -41.15 6.59
N GLN A 22 -76.07 -41.68 5.42
CA GLN A 22 -75.08 -42.04 4.38
C GLN A 22 -74.25 -40.83 3.93
N ILE A 23 -74.90 -39.67 3.73
CA ILE A 23 -74.19 -38.42 3.39
C ILE A 23 -73.26 -38.00 4.53
N THR A 24 -73.69 -38.12 5.79
CA THR A 24 -72.86 -37.80 6.95
C THR A 24 -71.63 -38.71 7.02
N GLU A 25 -71.81 -40.00 6.81
CA GLU A 25 -70.72 -40.98 6.83
C GLU A 25 -69.74 -40.75 5.67
N ALA A 26 -70.24 -40.41 4.48
CA ALA A 26 -69.42 -40.03 3.34
C ALA A 26 -68.62 -38.73 3.62
N ILE A 27 -69.22 -37.73 4.26
CA ILE A 27 -68.52 -36.50 4.65
C ILE A 27 -67.44 -36.82 5.70
N LYS A 28 -67.73 -37.69 6.67
CA LYS A 28 -66.78 -38.11 7.71
C LYS A 28 -65.56 -38.81 7.11
N THR A 29 -65.77 -39.76 6.20
CA THR A 29 -64.68 -40.48 5.53
C THR A 29 -63.81 -39.55 4.67
N VAL A 30 -64.41 -38.62 3.92
CA VAL A 30 -63.68 -37.58 3.18
C VAL A 30 -62.90 -36.67 4.13
N MET A 31 -63.49 -36.31 5.26
CA MET A 31 -62.86 -35.43 6.25
C MET A 31 -61.67 -36.12 6.93
N ASP A 32 -61.79 -37.40 7.27
CA ASP A 32 -60.68 -38.20 7.81
C ASP A 32 -59.56 -38.38 6.77
N ALA A 33 -59.90 -38.62 5.49
CA ALA A 33 -58.92 -38.66 4.41
C ALA A 33 -58.17 -37.33 4.24
N ILE A 34 -58.88 -36.19 4.31
CA ILE A 34 -58.27 -34.85 4.27
C ILE A 34 -57.39 -34.61 5.50
N ASN A 35 -57.83 -34.99 6.69
CA ASN A 35 -57.04 -34.86 7.92
C ASN A 35 -55.73 -35.64 7.82
N ILE A 36 -55.79 -36.92 7.40
CA ILE A 36 -54.62 -37.79 7.23
C ILE A 36 -53.68 -37.21 6.15
N ALA A 37 -54.21 -36.86 4.98
CA ALA A 37 -53.41 -36.30 3.89
C ALA A 37 -52.75 -34.97 4.28
N SER A 38 -53.47 -34.10 5.00
CA SER A 38 -52.94 -32.83 5.50
C SER A 38 -51.85 -33.02 6.56
N ALA A 39 -52.00 -34.02 7.44
CA ALA A 39 -51.00 -34.37 8.44
C ALA A 39 -49.72 -34.91 7.81
N ASN A 40 -49.83 -35.84 6.86
CA ASN A 40 -48.68 -36.38 6.13
C ASN A 40 -47.94 -35.28 5.37
N ARG A 41 -48.67 -34.42 4.65
CA ARG A 41 -48.05 -33.31 3.90
C ARG A 41 -47.42 -32.27 4.81
N LYS A 42 -47.95 -32.08 6.02
CA LYS A 42 -47.36 -31.22 7.05
C LYS A 42 -46.03 -31.78 7.52
N ILE A 43 -45.94 -33.09 7.77
CA ILE A 43 -44.70 -33.77 8.18
C ILE A 43 -43.63 -33.57 7.10
N CYS A 44 -43.93 -33.86 5.83
CA CYS A 44 -42.97 -33.64 4.73
C CYS A 44 -42.52 -32.17 4.63
N CYS A 45 -43.43 -31.20 4.77
CA CYS A 45 -43.05 -29.78 4.76
C CYS A 45 -42.20 -29.37 5.98
N LEU A 46 -42.37 -30.03 7.14
CA LEU A 46 -41.55 -29.78 8.32
C LEU A 46 -40.13 -30.30 8.13
N GLU A 47 -39.98 -31.51 7.60
CA GLU A 47 -38.70 -32.13 7.26
C GLU A 47 -37.94 -31.28 6.23
N GLU A 48 -38.58 -30.91 5.13
CA GLU A 48 -37.97 -30.07 4.09
C GLU A 48 -37.53 -28.69 4.65
N ARG A 49 -38.32 -28.11 5.55
CA ARG A 49 -37.98 -26.83 6.20
C ARG A 49 -36.75 -26.97 7.11
N GLU A 50 -36.64 -28.08 7.85
CA GLU A 50 -35.48 -28.34 8.70
C GLU A 50 -34.22 -28.56 7.87
N GLU A 51 -34.31 -29.33 6.79
CA GLU A 51 -33.20 -29.49 5.85
C GLU A 51 -32.73 -28.15 5.25
N GLN A 52 -33.67 -27.29 4.83
CA GLN A 52 -33.31 -25.95 4.33
C GLN A 52 -32.68 -25.07 5.41
N ARG A 53 -33.10 -25.21 6.68
CA ARG A 53 -32.54 -24.46 7.81
C ARG A 53 -31.11 -24.92 8.12
N ASP A 54 -30.89 -26.23 8.20
CA ASP A 54 -29.56 -26.78 8.44
C ASP A 54 -28.59 -26.38 7.33
N ARG A 55 -29.06 -26.38 6.07
CA ARG A 55 -28.30 -25.89 4.93
C ARG A 55 -27.98 -24.39 5.04
N LEU A 56 -28.94 -23.56 5.46
CA LEU A 56 -28.73 -22.13 5.67
C LEU A 56 -27.66 -21.88 6.75
N ASP A 57 -27.77 -22.57 7.88
CA ASP A 57 -26.83 -22.44 9.00
C ASP A 57 -25.42 -22.90 8.59
N PHE A 58 -25.32 -23.97 7.80
CA PHE A 58 -24.05 -24.41 7.21
C PHE A 58 -23.45 -23.35 6.28
N VAL A 59 -24.22 -22.78 5.36
CA VAL A 59 -23.75 -21.76 4.40
C VAL A 59 -23.28 -20.51 5.15
N ARG A 60 -24.02 -20.03 6.15
CA ARG A 60 -23.63 -18.90 7.01
C ARG A 60 -22.32 -19.17 7.73
N GLY A 61 -22.18 -20.34 8.34
CA GLY A 61 -20.96 -20.72 9.05
C GLY A 61 -19.74 -20.77 8.12
N GLN A 62 -19.91 -21.36 6.93
CA GLN A 62 -18.84 -21.41 5.91
C GLN A 62 -18.49 -20.02 5.37
N MET A 63 -19.49 -19.16 5.13
CA MET A 63 -19.26 -17.79 4.69
C MET A 63 -18.52 -16.96 5.75
N SER A 64 -18.89 -17.06 7.03
CA SER A 64 -18.17 -16.35 8.09
C SER A 64 -16.70 -16.77 8.12
N ARG A 65 -16.42 -18.07 8.08
CA ARG A 65 -15.04 -18.60 8.07
C ARG A 65 -14.27 -18.17 6.82
N LEU A 66 -14.90 -18.24 5.64
CA LEU A 66 -14.30 -17.79 4.39
C LEU A 66 -14.04 -16.28 4.42
N SER A 67 -14.96 -15.47 4.93
CA SER A 67 -14.79 -14.03 5.08
C SER A 67 -13.59 -13.70 5.95
N ASP A 68 -13.45 -14.35 7.11
CA ASP A 68 -12.33 -14.11 8.00
C ASP A 68 -11.01 -14.59 7.40
N SER A 69 -11.02 -15.75 6.71
CA SER A 69 -9.85 -16.25 5.98
C SER A 69 -9.41 -15.28 4.88
N VAL A 70 -10.34 -14.80 4.04
CA VAL A 70 -10.04 -13.85 2.96
C VAL A 70 -9.58 -12.52 3.54
N LYS A 71 -10.22 -11.98 4.58
CA LYS A 71 -9.77 -10.74 5.25
C LYS A 71 -8.34 -10.87 5.77
N ASN A 72 -7.99 -12.00 6.40
CA ASN A 72 -6.63 -12.23 6.87
C ASN A 72 -5.64 -12.35 5.71
N ARG A 73 -6.00 -13.04 4.63
CA ARG A 73 -5.14 -13.14 3.43
C ARG A 73 -4.95 -11.80 2.72
N ILE A 74 -5.99 -10.97 2.69
CA ILE A 74 -5.88 -9.60 2.16
C ILE A 74 -4.88 -8.81 3.01
N ARG A 75 -4.96 -8.86 4.35
CA ARG A 75 -3.99 -8.20 5.24
C ARG A 75 -2.57 -8.68 4.99
N THR A 76 -2.33 -9.99 5.00
CA THR A 76 -0.99 -10.55 4.78
C THR A 76 -0.42 -10.18 3.40
N LEU A 77 -1.25 -10.24 2.36
CA LEU A 77 -0.81 -9.86 1.01
C LEU A 77 -0.53 -8.36 0.90
N THR A 78 -1.33 -7.53 1.57
CA THR A 78 -1.16 -6.07 1.63
C THR A 78 0.18 -5.72 2.30
N ASP A 79 0.51 -6.41 3.40
CA ASP A 79 1.79 -6.25 4.10
C ASP A 79 2.97 -6.75 3.23
N ASP A 80 2.83 -7.91 2.59
CA ASP A 80 3.84 -8.47 1.68
C ASP A 80 4.12 -7.54 0.49
N VAL A 81 3.07 -6.94 -0.10
CA VAL A 81 3.21 -5.96 -1.18
C VAL A 81 3.95 -4.72 -0.69
N THR A 82 3.60 -4.22 0.50
CA THR A 82 4.26 -3.06 1.10
C THR A 82 5.76 -3.31 1.26
N ALA A 83 6.12 -4.49 1.80
CA ALA A 83 7.52 -4.89 1.99
C ALA A 83 8.26 -5.08 0.67
N LYS A 84 7.64 -5.75 -0.32
CA LYS A 84 8.25 -5.98 -1.65
C LYS A 84 8.43 -4.69 -2.45
N VAL A 85 7.46 -3.79 -2.43
CA VAL A 85 7.57 -2.49 -3.12
C VAL A 85 8.65 -1.64 -2.47
N ALA A 86 8.72 -1.63 -1.13
CA ALA A 86 9.75 -0.91 -0.41
C ALA A 86 11.16 -1.45 -0.71
N SER A 87 11.36 -2.77 -0.69
CA SER A 87 12.67 -3.36 -1.02
C SER A 87 13.05 -3.15 -2.47
N ALA A 88 12.13 -3.34 -3.42
CA ALA A 88 12.37 -3.13 -4.84
C ALA A 88 12.73 -1.67 -5.15
N LEU A 89 12.04 -0.71 -4.52
CA LEU A 89 12.33 0.71 -4.69
C LEU A 89 13.69 1.10 -4.06
N LEU A 90 14.05 0.51 -2.91
CA LEU A 90 15.37 0.69 -2.31
C LEU A 90 16.49 0.14 -3.19
N ASP A 91 16.34 -1.05 -3.76
CA ASP A 91 17.32 -1.58 -4.71
C ASP A 91 17.47 -0.69 -5.94
N GLN A 92 16.36 -0.16 -6.44
CA GLN A 92 16.35 0.79 -7.56
C GLN A 92 17.07 2.10 -7.20
N ILE A 93 16.90 2.61 -5.97
CA ILE A 93 17.65 3.76 -5.43
C ILE A 93 19.16 3.48 -5.42
N HIS A 94 19.60 2.26 -5.07
CA HIS A 94 21.03 1.91 -5.10
C HIS A 94 21.58 1.84 -6.53
N SER A 95 20.74 1.50 -7.51
CA SER A 95 21.11 1.51 -8.94
C SER A 95 20.99 2.88 -9.63
N LEU A 96 20.48 3.90 -8.92
CA LEU A 96 20.29 5.25 -9.46
C LEU A 96 21.56 5.87 -10.06
N PRO A 97 22.76 5.71 -9.49
CA PRO A 97 24.00 6.19 -10.12
C PRO A 97 24.22 5.63 -11.52
N VAL A 98 23.94 4.33 -11.73
CA VAL A 98 24.10 3.66 -13.03
C VAL A 98 23.07 4.18 -14.03
N LEU A 99 21.82 4.35 -13.61
CA LEU A 99 20.74 4.88 -14.46
C LEU A 99 21.01 6.34 -14.90
N VAL A 100 21.61 7.15 -14.03
CA VAL A 100 22.01 8.52 -14.33
C VAL A 100 23.21 8.57 -15.27
N GLU A 101 24.16 7.63 -15.15
CA GLU A 101 25.31 7.53 -16.06
C GLU A 101 24.92 7.02 -17.46
N GLU A 102 23.96 6.10 -17.57
CA GLU A 102 23.43 5.61 -18.84
C GLU A 102 22.69 6.69 -19.65
N PHE A 103 22.18 7.73 -18.98
CA PHE A 103 21.51 8.84 -19.65
C PHE A 103 22.49 9.65 -20.49
N ARG A 104 22.29 9.63 -21.81
CA ARG A 104 23.05 10.41 -22.80
C ARG A 104 22.15 11.46 -23.44
N ALA A 105 22.43 12.73 -23.18
CA ALA A 105 21.82 13.88 -23.85
C ALA A 105 22.85 15.00 -24.01
N ASP A 106 22.64 15.89 -24.98
CA ASP A 106 23.54 17.01 -25.23
C ASP A 106 23.52 17.99 -24.06
N PHE A 107 24.66 18.11 -23.36
CA PHE A 107 24.82 19.04 -22.25
C PHE A 107 25.40 20.37 -22.75
N SER A 108 24.68 21.45 -22.48
CA SER A 108 25.19 22.81 -22.69
C SER A 108 24.96 23.66 -21.43
N PRO A 109 25.96 24.43 -20.97
CA PRO A 109 25.90 25.17 -19.70
C PRO A 109 25.01 26.43 -19.74
N SER A 110 24.08 26.53 -20.69
CA SER A 110 23.11 27.64 -20.77
C SER A 110 21.87 27.35 -19.92
N LEU A 111 21.35 28.38 -19.22
CA LEU A 111 20.25 28.27 -18.26
C LEU A 111 19.01 27.53 -18.80
N GLU A 112 18.54 27.88 -20.01
CA GLU A 112 17.34 27.26 -20.61
C GLU A 112 17.56 25.78 -20.97
N ASN A 113 18.73 25.44 -21.52
CA ASN A 113 19.05 24.05 -21.86
C ASN A 113 19.33 23.19 -20.61
N LEU A 114 19.77 23.81 -19.51
CA LEU A 114 20.01 23.15 -18.23
C LEU A 114 18.70 22.70 -17.58
N GLU A 115 17.69 23.57 -17.56
CA GLU A 115 16.33 23.23 -17.09
C GLU A 115 15.69 22.13 -17.96
N LEU A 116 15.84 22.23 -19.29
CA LEU A 116 15.37 21.20 -20.21
C LEU A 116 16.08 19.85 -19.98
N TYR A 117 17.39 19.89 -19.73
CA TYR A 117 18.20 18.70 -19.45
C TYR A 117 17.75 18.02 -18.15
N LYS A 118 17.52 18.77 -17.07
CA LYS A 118 16.96 18.24 -15.81
C LYS A 118 15.60 17.60 -16.02
N ALA A 119 14.69 18.27 -16.71
CA ALA A 119 13.34 17.75 -16.94
C ALA A 119 13.40 16.41 -17.69
N LYS A 120 14.24 16.31 -18.72
CA LYS A 120 14.48 15.05 -19.45
C LYS A 120 15.13 13.97 -18.58
N LEU A 121 16.10 14.34 -17.74
CA LEU A 121 16.76 13.41 -16.82
C LEU A 121 15.75 12.85 -15.81
N VAL A 122 14.95 13.71 -15.18
CA VAL A 122 13.90 13.32 -14.23
C VAL A 122 12.87 12.40 -14.90
N GLN A 123 12.37 12.77 -16.08
CA GLN A 123 11.41 11.96 -16.82
C GLN A 123 11.98 10.58 -17.19
N HIS A 124 13.24 10.53 -17.62
CA HIS A 124 13.92 9.26 -17.92
C HIS A 124 14.03 8.36 -16.68
N LEU A 125 14.46 8.94 -15.56
CA LEU A 125 14.59 8.20 -14.31
C LEU A 125 13.23 7.73 -13.79
N GLU A 126 12.20 8.56 -13.85
CA GLU A 126 10.85 8.18 -13.42
C GLU A 126 10.28 7.03 -14.26
N GLN A 127 10.50 7.03 -15.57
CA GLN A 127 10.10 5.92 -16.45
C GLN A 127 10.88 4.63 -16.15
N ARG A 128 12.19 4.74 -15.88
CA ARG A 128 13.04 3.59 -15.55
C ARG A 128 12.72 3.01 -14.19
N LEU A 129 12.46 3.88 -13.20
CA LEU A 129 12.09 3.50 -11.84
C LEU A 129 10.70 2.84 -11.80
N SER A 130 9.71 3.45 -12.46
CA SER A 130 8.35 2.89 -12.53
C SER A 130 8.31 1.58 -13.33
N GLY A 131 9.00 1.50 -14.47
CA GLY A 131 9.10 0.28 -15.27
C GLY A 131 9.87 -0.85 -14.56
N GLY A 132 10.96 -0.51 -13.86
CA GLY A 132 11.72 -1.46 -13.05
C GLY A 132 10.91 -1.98 -11.86
N LEU A 133 10.14 -1.10 -11.21
CA LEU A 133 9.24 -1.47 -10.14
C LEU A 133 8.10 -2.35 -10.64
N ALA A 134 7.48 -2.04 -11.78
CA ALA A 134 6.45 -2.88 -12.39
C ALA A 134 6.95 -4.29 -12.71
N HIS A 135 8.17 -4.41 -13.25
CA HIS A 135 8.76 -5.71 -13.56
C HIS A 135 9.10 -6.54 -12.31
N ARG A 136 9.58 -5.89 -11.23
CA ARG A 136 9.91 -6.57 -9.97
C ARG A 136 8.68 -6.84 -9.10
N CYS A 137 7.67 -6.00 -9.22
CA CYS A 137 6.40 -6.09 -8.52
C CYS A 137 5.32 -6.70 -9.42
N HIS A 138 5.62 -7.77 -10.16
CA HIS A 138 4.62 -8.68 -10.74
C HIS A 138 3.83 -9.38 -9.60
N VAL A 139 3.03 -8.58 -8.90
CA VAL A 139 2.08 -8.94 -7.85
C VAL A 139 0.74 -9.36 -8.48
N ALA A 140 0.52 -9.02 -9.75
CA ALA A 140 -0.65 -9.40 -10.54
C ALA A 140 -0.89 -10.92 -10.57
N ASP A 141 0.18 -11.73 -10.56
CA ASP A 141 0.08 -13.19 -10.51
C ASP A 141 -0.30 -13.72 -9.12
N CYS A 142 0.01 -12.99 -8.05
CA CYS A 142 -0.42 -13.35 -6.69
C CYS A 142 -1.92 -13.10 -6.46
N LEU A 143 -2.48 -12.02 -7.05
CA LEU A 143 -3.86 -11.59 -6.82
C LEU A 143 -4.89 -12.54 -7.42
N THR A 144 -4.62 -13.05 -8.63
CA THR A 144 -5.53 -13.94 -9.37
C THR A 144 -5.53 -15.37 -8.84
N VAL A 145 -4.38 -15.89 -8.43
CA VAL A 145 -4.25 -17.30 -7.99
C VAL A 145 -4.61 -17.48 -6.51
N SER A 146 -4.35 -16.48 -5.66
CA SER A 146 -4.47 -16.67 -4.22
C SER A 146 -5.89 -16.42 -3.71
N CYS A 147 -6.45 -15.22 -3.84
CA CYS A 147 -7.66 -14.83 -3.10
C CYS A 147 -8.91 -15.67 -3.46
N LEU A 148 -8.94 -16.24 -4.67
CA LEU A 148 -10.08 -16.97 -5.22
C LEU A 148 -9.67 -18.36 -5.72
N SER A 149 -8.89 -19.12 -4.94
CA SER A 149 -8.70 -20.53 -5.26
C SER A 149 -10.09 -21.20 -5.39
N PRO A 150 -10.41 -21.79 -6.56
CA PRO A 150 -11.75 -22.33 -6.84
C PRO A 150 -12.15 -23.42 -5.86
N ASP A 151 -11.18 -24.04 -5.17
CA ASP A 151 -11.42 -25.08 -4.17
C ASP A 151 -12.09 -24.60 -2.89
N SER A 152 -11.85 -23.35 -2.47
CA SER A 152 -12.47 -22.80 -1.26
C SER A 152 -13.91 -22.32 -1.48
N VAL A 153 -14.28 -22.05 -2.74
CA VAL A 153 -15.61 -21.52 -3.12
C VAL A 153 -16.54 -22.62 -3.66
N ARG A 154 -15.98 -23.78 -4.07
CA ARG A 154 -16.70 -24.99 -4.52
C ARG A 154 -17.89 -25.41 -3.65
N PRO A 155 -17.82 -25.42 -2.30
CA PRO A 155 -18.94 -25.89 -1.48
C PRO A 155 -20.03 -24.83 -1.24
N LEU A 156 -19.79 -23.56 -1.58
CA LEU A 156 -20.66 -22.43 -1.23
C LEU A 156 -21.62 -22.01 -2.35
N VAL A 157 -21.40 -22.49 -3.58
CA VAL A 157 -22.00 -21.89 -4.78
C VAL A 157 -22.57 -22.96 -5.71
N SER A 158 -23.78 -22.75 -6.22
CA SER A 158 -24.40 -23.56 -7.28
C SER A 158 -23.51 -23.62 -8.54
N PRO A 159 -23.40 -24.76 -9.25
CA PRO A 159 -22.51 -24.92 -10.41
C PRO A 159 -22.73 -23.89 -11.52
N SER A 160 -23.93 -23.32 -11.63
CA SER A 160 -24.29 -22.26 -12.59
C SER A 160 -23.61 -20.90 -12.33
N ILE A 161 -23.27 -20.57 -11.08
CA ILE A 161 -22.59 -19.32 -10.71
C ILE A 161 -21.06 -19.49 -10.79
N GLN A 162 -20.58 -20.74 -10.67
CA GLN A 162 -19.17 -21.11 -10.71
C GLN A 162 -18.52 -20.79 -12.07
N GLN A 163 -19.26 -20.99 -13.17
CA GLN A 163 -18.80 -20.65 -14.53
C GLN A 163 -18.65 -19.14 -14.76
N GLN A 164 -19.38 -18.28 -14.03
CA GLN A 164 -19.26 -16.82 -14.13
C GLN A 164 -18.26 -16.21 -13.15
N LEU A 165 -17.73 -16.98 -12.19
CA LEU A 165 -16.66 -16.55 -11.28
C LEU A 165 -15.27 -16.83 -11.89
N CYS A 166 -15.15 -17.81 -12.79
CA CYS A 166 -13.92 -18.11 -13.54
C CYS A 166 -13.68 -17.20 -14.76
N ALA A 167 -14.50 -16.16 -14.97
CA ALA A 167 -14.19 -15.17 -16.00
C ALA A 167 -12.91 -14.44 -15.58
N PRO A 168 -11.85 -14.41 -16.40
CA PRO A 168 -10.59 -13.81 -16.02
C PRO A 168 -10.84 -12.34 -15.74
N SER A 169 -10.80 -11.97 -14.46
CA SER A 169 -10.79 -10.58 -14.05
C SER A 169 -9.61 -9.92 -14.76
N SER A 170 -9.92 -8.90 -15.55
CA SER A 170 -8.99 -8.02 -16.27
C SER A 170 -7.66 -7.90 -15.52
N SER A 171 -6.55 -8.12 -16.22
CA SER A 171 -5.20 -7.99 -15.69
C SER A 171 -5.07 -6.69 -14.89
N PHE A 172 -5.02 -6.80 -13.56
CA PHE A 172 -4.78 -5.67 -12.70
C PHE A 172 -3.34 -5.20 -12.93
N GLU A 173 -3.20 -4.02 -13.51
CA GLU A 173 -1.91 -3.38 -13.71
C GLU A 173 -1.68 -2.36 -12.60
N MET A 174 -0.58 -2.54 -11.87
CA MET A 174 -0.21 -1.69 -10.75
C MET A 174 0.41 -0.40 -11.27
N THR A 175 -0.17 0.74 -10.93
CA THR A 175 0.30 2.06 -11.35
C THR A 175 1.23 2.65 -10.30
N PHE A 176 2.44 3.01 -10.70
CA PHE A 176 3.43 3.64 -9.81
C PHE A 176 3.58 5.12 -10.17
N ASP A 177 3.06 5.99 -9.30
CA ASP A 177 3.30 7.43 -9.39
C ASP A 177 4.34 7.81 -8.33
N LEU A 178 5.54 8.15 -8.79
CA LEU A 178 6.65 8.58 -7.93
C LEU A 178 6.74 10.10 -7.87
N SER A 179 6.08 10.82 -8.80
CA SER A 179 6.07 12.28 -8.91
C SER A 179 7.47 12.89 -8.73
N LEU A 180 8.47 12.31 -9.39
CA LEU A 180 9.87 12.70 -9.22
C LEU A 180 10.11 14.15 -9.64
N ALA A 181 9.35 14.62 -10.65
CA ALA A 181 9.34 16.02 -11.09
C ALA A 181 8.96 17.01 -9.99
N ALA A 182 7.96 16.69 -9.16
CA ALA A 182 7.57 17.55 -8.04
C ALA A 182 8.58 17.48 -6.88
N LEU A 183 9.17 16.30 -6.66
CA LEU A 183 10.14 16.08 -5.59
C LEU A 183 11.50 16.75 -5.85
N CYS A 184 11.86 16.89 -7.13
CA CYS A 184 13.12 17.45 -7.60
C CYS A 184 13.05 18.93 -8.01
N ALA A 185 11.89 19.60 -7.87
CA ALA A 185 11.72 21.00 -8.24
C ALA A 185 12.60 21.98 -7.43
N ASP A 186 12.98 21.63 -6.20
CA ASP A 186 13.81 22.45 -5.31
C ASP A 186 15.32 22.29 -5.53
N PHE A 187 15.74 21.46 -6.48
CA PHE A 187 17.14 21.17 -6.72
C PHE A 187 17.88 22.39 -7.30
N ARG A 188 18.84 22.91 -6.54
CA ARG A 188 19.76 23.96 -6.97
C ARG A 188 21.13 23.36 -7.24
N GLU A 189 21.66 23.57 -8.43
CA GLU A 189 22.97 23.03 -8.79
C GLU A 189 24.10 23.96 -8.36
N ASP A 190 25.21 23.35 -7.96
CA ASP A 190 26.46 24.05 -7.70
C ASP A 190 27.50 23.57 -8.73
N ILE A 191 27.42 24.15 -9.93
CA ILE A 191 28.30 23.88 -11.08
C ILE A 191 29.37 24.98 -11.21
N ASP A 192 29.44 25.89 -10.24
CA ASP A 192 30.41 26.96 -10.24
C ASP A 192 31.81 26.40 -10.00
N PHE A 193 32.74 26.84 -10.84
CA PHE A 193 34.14 26.50 -10.67
C PHE A 193 34.65 27.01 -9.32
N ARG A 194 35.00 26.10 -8.41
CA ARG A 194 35.70 26.42 -7.16
C ARG A 194 37.07 25.79 -7.17
N PHE A 195 38.09 26.65 -7.13
CA PHE A 195 39.46 26.19 -7.07
C PHE A 195 39.74 25.48 -5.74
N SER A 196 40.22 24.24 -5.81
CA SER A 196 40.51 23.36 -4.68
C SER A 196 41.50 23.97 -3.66
N LEU A 197 42.37 24.87 -4.11
CA LEU A 197 43.35 25.62 -3.29
C LEU A 197 42.98 27.11 -3.17
N GLY A 198 41.67 27.43 -3.12
CA GLY A 198 41.21 28.78 -2.84
C GLY A 198 41.85 29.34 -1.56
N TRP A 199 42.12 30.64 -1.53
CA TRP A 199 42.75 31.30 -0.37
C TRP A 199 41.99 31.04 0.94
N THR A 200 40.66 30.91 0.88
CA THR A 200 39.82 30.55 2.04
C THR A 200 40.09 29.12 2.54
N ALA A 201 40.24 28.14 1.65
CA ALA A 201 40.57 26.75 2.00
C ALA A 201 42.00 26.59 2.51
N LEU A 202 42.93 27.40 1.97
CA LEU A 202 44.32 27.44 2.42
C LEU A 202 44.39 28.04 3.84
N VAL A 203 43.73 29.19 4.06
CA VAL A 203 43.67 29.84 5.37
C VAL A 203 42.99 28.95 6.42
N THR A 204 41.89 28.27 6.10
CA THR A 204 41.24 27.35 7.06
C THR A 204 42.13 26.14 7.35
N ARG A 205 42.81 25.55 6.36
CA ARG A 205 43.67 24.38 6.60
C ARG A 205 44.93 24.73 7.40
N PHE A 206 45.55 25.88 7.16
CA PHE A 206 46.75 26.32 7.90
C PHE A 206 46.43 26.90 9.30
N ILE A 207 45.33 27.65 9.45
CA ILE A 207 44.91 28.18 10.77
C ILE A 207 44.28 27.08 11.64
N CYS A 208 43.48 26.18 11.06
CA CYS A 208 42.85 25.09 11.80
C CYS A 208 43.81 23.94 12.12
N ALA A 209 44.78 23.62 11.26
CA ALA A 209 45.82 22.62 11.59
C ALA A 209 46.75 23.09 12.72
N ALA A 210 47.01 24.40 12.81
CA ALA A 210 47.74 24.97 13.95
C ALA A 210 46.94 24.87 15.27
N GLY A 211 45.61 24.90 15.20
CA GLY A 211 44.71 24.67 16.35
C GLY A 211 44.54 23.18 16.72
N ALA A 212 44.53 22.27 15.74
CA ALA A 212 44.36 20.83 15.96
C ALA A 212 45.56 20.21 16.70
N HIS A 213 46.78 20.70 16.48
CA HIS A 213 47.95 20.29 17.26
C HIS A 213 47.92 20.78 18.72
N ARG A 214 47.18 21.85 19.03
CA ARG A 214 46.96 22.32 20.41
C ARG A 214 45.78 21.64 21.10
N ALA A 215 44.83 21.07 20.36
CA ALA A 215 43.66 20.38 20.92
C ALA A 215 43.94 18.93 21.38
N LEU A 216 45.08 18.34 21.00
CA LEU A 216 45.52 17.01 21.48
C LEU A 216 46.29 17.05 22.82
N ALA A 217 46.41 18.23 23.44
CA ALA A 217 47.04 18.40 24.74
C ALA A 217 46.03 18.89 25.81
N VAL A 218 45.41 17.92 26.48
CA VAL A 218 44.94 17.95 27.89
C VAL A 218 43.58 18.71 28.12
N PRO A 219 42.80 18.44 29.20
CA PRO A 219 41.46 17.86 29.18
C PRO A 219 40.33 18.85 29.54
N GLU A 220 39.11 18.32 29.61
CA GLU A 220 37.84 18.89 30.10
C GLU A 220 37.96 20.06 31.10
N VAL A 221 37.20 21.15 30.85
CA VAL A 221 36.23 21.76 31.79
C VAL A 221 35.21 22.57 30.99
N SER A 222 33.95 22.41 31.39
CA SER A 222 32.70 22.94 30.85
C SER A 222 32.53 24.47 30.83
N ALA A 223 31.71 24.89 29.85
CA ALA A 223 30.67 25.92 29.85
C ALA A 223 30.79 27.16 30.78
N ASP A 224 31.15 28.31 30.20
CA ASP A 224 30.25 29.45 29.95
C ASP A 224 31.11 30.63 29.43
N GLY A 225 30.63 31.38 28.43
CA GLY A 225 31.43 32.50 27.91
C GLY A 225 30.64 33.56 27.15
N PRO A 226 31.08 34.82 27.24
CA PRO A 226 31.11 35.72 26.11
C PRO A 226 32.48 35.66 25.40
N SER A 227 32.40 35.60 24.07
CA SER A 227 33.44 35.89 23.07
C SER A 227 34.88 35.43 23.33
N LEU A 228 35.19 34.27 22.75
CA LEU A 228 36.50 33.67 22.46
C LEU A 228 37.52 34.63 21.79
N LYS A 229 37.07 35.76 21.24
CA LYS A 229 37.90 36.80 20.63
C LYS A 229 38.79 37.53 21.64
N ASP A 230 38.30 37.82 22.85
CA ASP A 230 39.08 38.66 23.79
C ASP A 230 40.21 37.87 24.48
N ARG A 231 40.02 36.56 24.71
CA ARG A 231 41.06 35.70 25.29
C ARG A 231 42.22 35.42 24.32
N LEU A 232 41.96 35.36 23.01
CA LEU A 232 42.99 35.15 21.98
C LEU A 232 43.87 36.39 21.80
N VAL A 233 43.28 37.58 21.86
CA VAL A 233 44.03 38.84 21.73
C VAL A 233 44.94 39.06 22.94
N VAL A 234 44.46 38.71 24.15
CA VAL A 234 45.27 38.82 25.38
C VAL A 234 46.39 37.77 25.43
N SER A 235 46.20 36.56 24.90
CA SER A 235 47.24 35.53 24.81
C SER A 235 48.30 35.81 23.73
N MET A 236 47.91 36.42 22.60
CA MET A 236 48.86 36.92 21.59
C MET A 236 49.63 38.14 22.10
N ALA A 237 48.97 39.05 22.83
CA ALA A 237 49.62 40.22 23.40
C ALA A 237 50.64 39.87 24.50
N THR A 238 50.36 38.85 25.32
CA THR A 238 51.27 38.44 26.41
C THR A 238 52.45 37.60 25.94
N SER A 239 52.33 36.87 24.82
CA SER A 239 53.44 36.10 24.25
C SER A 239 54.42 36.92 23.41
N LEU A 240 54.02 38.12 22.96
CA LEU A 240 54.90 39.04 22.22
C LEU A 240 55.73 39.96 23.13
N VAL A 241 55.41 40.10 24.41
CA VAL A 241 56.05 41.09 25.29
C VAL A 241 57.26 40.52 26.06
N SER A 242 57.46 39.20 26.12
CA SER A 242 58.56 38.59 26.90
C SER A 242 59.73 38.02 26.08
N VAL A 243 59.88 38.35 24.79
CA VAL A 243 61.08 37.99 24.02
C VAL A 243 62.02 39.19 23.96
N SER A 244 62.75 39.36 25.07
CA SER A 244 63.80 40.36 25.22
C SER A 244 64.97 40.11 24.24
N SER A 245 65.08 41.00 23.26
CA SER A 245 66.32 41.65 22.79
C SER A 245 67.33 40.91 21.90
N ARG A 246 67.44 39.56 21.87
CA ARG A 246 68.48 38.91 21.02
C ARG A 246 68.00 37.94 19.94
N ALA A 247 66.93 37.19 20.17
CA ALA A 247 66.37 36.30 19.14
C ALA A 247 65.60 37.06 18.05
N SER A 248 64.97 38.18 18.40
CA SER A 248 64.14 38.97 17.48
C SER A 248 64.97 39.65 16.38
N MET A 249 66.20 40.09 16.67
CA MET A 249 67.10 40.67 15.67
C MET A 249 67.65 39.61 14.72
N ALA A 250 67.96 38.40 15.20
CA ALA A 250 68.39 37.31 14.33
C ALA A 250 67.28 36.86 13.37
N VAL A 251 66.03 36.78 13.83
CA VAL A 251 64.87 36.45 12.97
C VAL A 251 64.61 37.55 11.93
N LEU A 252 64.75 38.83 12.29
CA LEU A 252 64.59 39.95 11.35
C LEU A 252 65.73 40.02 10.33
N LEU A 253 66.98 39.76 10.73
CA LEU A 253 68.13 39.76 9.82
C LEU A 253 68.18 38.51 8.93
N ILE A 254 67.89 37.33 9.47
CA ILE A 254 67.79 36.09 8.68
C ILE A 254 66.56 36.17 7.75
N GLY A 255 65.43 36.69 8.25
CA GLY A 255 64.25 36.97 7.44
C GLY A 255 64.54 37.97 6.32
N GLY A 256 65.25 39.06 6.61
CA GLY A 256 65.62 40.10 5.63
C GLY A 256 66.67 39.66 4.61
N VAL A 257 67.67 38.87 5.03
CA VAL A 257 68.70 38.31 4.13
C VAL A 257 68.07 37.26 3.23
N VAL A 258 67.25 36.34 3.75
CA VAL A 258 66.51 35.36 2.94
C VAL A 258 65.52 36.04 2.00
N TRP A 259 64.85 37.11 2.43
CA TRP A 259 64.00 37.93 1.57
C TRP A 259 64.78 38.61 0.43
N ARG A 260 66.05 38.98 0.67
CA ARG A 260 66.88 39.67 -0.32
C ARG A 260 67.63 38.72 -1.26
N SER A 261 67.96 37.50 -0.84
CA SER A 261 68.68 36.51 -1.66
C SER A 261 67.76 35.48 -2.35
N VAL A 262 66.59 35.20 -1.78
CA VAL A 262 65.62 34.20 -2.28
C VAL A 262 64.22 34.80 -2.52
N GLY A 263 63.91 35.93 -1.89
CA GLY A 263 62.53 36.38 -1.61
C GLY A 263 61.65 36.88 -2.75
N TRP A 264 62.17 37.16 -3.95
CA TRP A 264 61.27 37.35 -5.12
C TRP A 264 61.20 36.09 -5.99
N ARG A 265 62.27 35.30 -6.08
CA ARG A 265 62.30 34.11 -6.93
C ARG A 265 61.40 33.01 -6.38
N VAL A 266 61.40 32.78 -5.07
CA VAL A 266 60.51 31.80 -4.46
C VAL A 266 59.04 32.25 -4.47
N VAL A 267 58.78 33.54 -4.27
CA VAL A 267 57.42 34.10 -4.41
C VAL A 267 56.93 34.01 -5.85
N ALA A 268 57.78 34.33 -6.82
CA ALA A 268 57.45 34.17 -8.24
C ALA A 268 57.23 32.71 -8.61
N LEU A 269 58.06 31.78 -8.11
CA LEU A 269 57.89 30.34 -8.33
C LEU A 269 56.60 29.81 -7.68
N SER A 270 56.26 30.22 -6.46
CA SER A 270 55.04 29.77 -5.79
C SER A 270 53.78 30.34 -6.43
N VAL A 271 53.78 31.63 -6.82
CA VAL A 271 52.69 32.26 -7.58
C VAL A 271 52.56 31.62 -8.96
N SER A 272 53.68 31.33 -9.64
CA SER A 272 53.67 30.64 -10.93
C SER A 272 53.11 29.22 -10.80
N LEU A 273 53.51 28.46 -9.79
CA LEU A 273 53.00 27.11 -9.53
C LEU A 273 51.51 27.12 -9.18
N TYR A 274 51.07 28.08 -8.35
CA TYR A 274 49.66 28.30 -8.01
C TYR A 274 48.83 28.66 -9.25
N GLY A 275 49.33 29.56 -10.09
CA GLY A 275 48.70 29.94 -11.35
C GLY A 275 48.61 28.77 -12.33
N LEU A 276 49.65 27.92 -12.39
CA LEU A 276 49.65 26.72 -13.23
C LEU A 276 48.60 25.70 -12.76
N LEU A 277 48.49 25.48 -11.44
CA LEU A 277 47.45 24.62 -10.86
C LEU A 277 46.05 25.17 -11.09
N TYR A 278 45.87 26.48 -10.95
CA TYR A 278 44.60 27.15 -11.25
C TYR A 278 44.20 27.00 -12.71
N LEU A 279 45.15 27.21 -13.63
CA LEU A 279 44.90 27.07 -15.06
C LEU A 279 44.64 25.60 -15.43
N TYR A 280 45.37 24.67 -14.82
CA TYR A 280 45.14 23.23 -14.98
C TYR A 280 43.73 22.86 -14.54
N GLU A 281 43.31 23.28 -13.35
CA GLU A 281 41.98 22.99 -12.82
C GLU A 281 40.87 23.68 -13.64
N ARG A 282 41.15 24.88 -14.16
CA ARG A 282 40.19 25.62 -15.00
C ARG A 282 40.08 25.06 -16.42
N LEU A 283 41.16 24.51 -16.96
CA LEU A 283 41.14 23.81 -18.25
C LEU A 283 40.50 22.43 -18.14
N THR A 284 40.62 21.74 -17.01
CA THR A 284 39.93 20.46 -16.76
C THR A 284 38.44 20.65 -16.46
N TRP A 285 38.02 21.84 -16.03
CA TRP A 285 36.61 22.22 -15.86
C TRP A 285 35.91 22.47 -17.21
N THR A 286 35.61 21.39 -17.93
CA THR A 286 34.91 21.38 -19.21
C THR A 286 33.41 21.05 -19.03
N ALA A 287 32.59 21.23 -20.06
CA ALA A 287 31.17 20.89 -20.02
C ALA A 287 30.90 19.44 -19.57
N SER A 288 31.81 18.51 -19.87
CA SER A 288 31.71 17.11 -19.43
C SER A 288 31.99 16.92 -17.92
N SER A 289 32.90 17.69 -17.32
CA SER A 289 33.11 17.62 -15.87
C SER A 289 31.95 18.25 -15.10
N GLN A 290 31.37 19.32 -15.65
CA GLN A 290 30.16 19.96 -15.13
C GLN A 290 28.96 19.01 -15.16
N GLU A 291 28.76 18.28 -16.27
CA GLU A 291 27.72 17.26 -16.38
C GLU A 291 27.89 16.16 -15.33
N ARG A 292 29.12 15.67 -15.11
CA ARG A 292 29.41 14.66 -14.08
C ARG A 292 29.13 15.18 -12.67
N ALA A 293 29.52 16.42 -12.36
CA ALA A 293 29.24 17.04 -11.07
C ALA A 293 27.73 17.20 -10.83
N LEU A 294 26.98 17.66 -11.85
CA LEU A 294 25.51 17.75 -11.79
C LEU A 294 24.90 16.37 -11.58
N LYS A 295 25.32 15.35 -12.34
CA LYS A 295 24.83 13.98 -12.21
C LYS A 295 25.07 13.42 -10.81
N GLN A 296 26.23 13.66 -10.22
CA GLN A 296 26.55 13.24 -8.85
C GLN A 296 25.68 13.94 -7.80
N GLN A 297 25.61 15.28 -7.85
CA GLN A 297 24.75 16.07 -6.96
C GLN A 297 23.28 15.67 -7.08
N PHE A 298 22.81 15.48 -8.31
CA PHE A 298 21.45 15.05 -8.60
C PHE A 298 21.19 13.64 -8.08
N THR A 299 22.14 12.72 -8.24
CA THR A 299 22.02 11.34 -7.73
C THR A 299 21.90 11.31 -6.21
N GLU A 300 22.73 12.06 -5.49
CA GLU A 300 22.67 12.15 -4.03
C GLU A 300 21.35 12.77 -3.55
N PHE A 301 20.95 13.87 -4.18
CA PHE A 301 19.70 14.56 -3.86
C PHE A 301 18.46 13.70 -4.16
N ALA A 302 18.40 13.11 -5.35
CA ALA A 302 17.31 12.23 -5.76
C ALA A 302 17.25 10.99 -4.87
N ALA A 303 18.38 10.36 -4.54
CA ALA A 303 18.41 9.21 -3.65
C ALA A 303 17.93 9.57 -2.24
N PHE A 304 18.26 10.75 -1.71
CA PHE A 304 17.75 11.21 -0.42
C PHE A 304 16.23 11.43 -0.45
N ARG A 305 15.72 12.14 -1.46
CA ARG A 305 14.29 12.43 -1.61
C ARG A 305 13.47 11.17 -1.87
N LEU A 306 13.96 10.28 -2.73
CA LEU A 306 13.30 9.04 -3.07
C LEU A 306 13.20 8.12 -1.84
N ARG A 307 14.26 8.02 -1.01
CA ARG A 307 14.21 7.29 0.28
C ARG A 307 13.13 7.80 1.23
N ALA A 308 12.91 9.11 1.28
CA ALA A 308 11.86 9.70 2.12
C ALA A 308 10.45 9.35 1.63
N VAL A 309 10.28 9.12 0.32
CA VAL A 309 8.99 8.84 -0.32
C VAL A 309 8.69 7.34 -0.41
N VAL A 310 9.70 6.46 -0.27
CA VAL A 310 9.52 4.99 -0.21
C VAL A 310 8.33 4.55 0.66
N PRO A 311 8.18 4.96 1.93
CA PRO A 311 7.06 4.52 2.76
C PRO A 311 5.69 5.04 2.27
N VAL A 312 5.66 6.21 1.63
CA VAL A 312 4.43 6.79 1.07
C VAL A 312 4.02 6.03 -0.20
N THR A 313 4.96 5.77 -1.10
CA THR A 313 4.68 5.02 -2.33
C THR A 313 4.31 3.56 -2.02
N SER A 314 5.01 2.90 -1.10
CA SER A 314 4.70 1.52 -0.73
C SER A 314 3.33 1.40 -0.08
N SER A 315 2.96 2.33 0.80
CA SER A 315 1.62 2.37 1.41
C SER A 315 0.52 2.75 0.42
N ALA A 316 0.76 3.67 -0.52
CA ALA A 316 -0.19 4.02 -1.57
C ALA A 316 -0.49 2.82 -2.49
N CYS A 317 0.56 2.10 -2.90
CA CYS A 317 0.45 0.87 -3.70
C CYS A 317 -0.31 -0.23 -2.95
N SER A 318 0.03 -0.43 -1.68
CA SER A 318 -0.66 -1.34 -0.76
C SER A 318 -2.16 -1.03 -0.64
N GLN A 319 -2.52 0.25 -0.53
CA GLN A 319 -3.92 0.69 -0.53
C GLN A 319 -4.64 0.43 -1.86
N GLN A 320 -3.97 0.56 -2.99
CA GLN A 320 -4.55 0.24 -4.30
C GLN A 320 -4.90 -1.25 -4.38
N VAL A 321 -3.97 -2.13 -3.97
CA VAL A 321 -4.21 -3.57 -3.89
C VAL A 321 -5.34 -3.91 -2.92
N PHE A 322 -5.33 -3.30 -1.74
CA PHE A 322 -6.36 -3.50 -0.73
C PHE A 322 -7.75 -3.14 -1.25
N LYS A 323 -7.88 -2.01 -1.97
CA LYS A 323 -9.16 -1.57 -2.55
C LYS A 323 -9.69 -2.56 -3.58
N GLU A 324 -8.84 -3.03 -4.50
CA GLU A 324 -9.23 -4.00 -5.52
C GLU A 324 -9.65 -5.35 -4.91
N LEU A 325 -8.89 -5.83 -3.93
CA LEU A 325 -9.21 -7.08 -3.23
C LEU A 325 -10.49 -6.97 -2.39
N THR A 326 -10.71 -5.83 -1.74
CA THR A 326 -11.92 -5.61 -0.96
C THR A 326 -13.14 -5.46 -1.88
N SER A 327 -12.97 -4.81 -3.04
CA SER A 327 -14.01 -4.70 -4.06
C SER A 327 -14.42 -6.06 -4.63
N THR A 328 -13.43 -6.88 -5.02
CA THR A 328 -13.68 -8.25 -5.51
C THR A 328 -14.30 -9.14 -4.44
N PHE A 329 -13.85 -9.03 -3.19
CA PHE A 329 -14.45 -9.73 -2.04
C PHE A 329 -15.91 -9.29 -1.80
N GLY A 330 -16.20 -7.98 -1.84
CA GLY A 330 -17.56 -7.45 -1.65
C GLY A 330 -18.54 -7.99 -2.69
N ARG A 331 -18.10 -8.14 -3.96
CA ARG A 331 -18.91 -8.78 -5.02
C ARG A 331 -19.19 -10.26 -4.73
N LEU A 332 -18.24 -10.98 -4.13
CA LEU A 332 -18.44 -12.38 -3.73
C LEU A 332 -19.43 -12.48 -2.56
N THR A 333 -19.29 -11.63 -1.54
CA THR A 333 -20.23 -11.56 -0.41
C THR A 333 -21.64 -11.29 -0.89
N GLN A 334 -21.84 -10.29 -1.75
CA GLN A 334 -23.15 -9.95 -2.31
C GLN A 334 -23.81 -11.14 -3.03
N ARG A 335 -23.04 -11.95 -3.77
CA ARG A 335 -23.59 -13.13 -4.47
C ARG A 335 -24.04 -14.22 -3.50
N VAL A 336 -23.33 -14.39 -2.39
CA VAL A 336 -23.73 -15.36 -1.36
C VAL A 336 -24.92 -14.85 -0.56
N ASP A 337 -24.98 -13.54 -0.26
CA ASP A 337 -26.14 -12.93 0.40
C ASP A 337 -27.43 -13.16 -0.41
N LEU A 338 -27.35 -13.09 -1.75
CA LEU A 338 -28.47 -13.44 -2.63
C LEU A 338 -28.88 -14.92 -2.51
N SER A 339 -27.92 -15.84 -2.43
CA SER A 339 -28.20 -17.27 -2.24
C SER A 339 -28.80 -17.56 -0.85
N GLU A 340 -28.35 -16.82 0.16
CA GLU A 340 -28.88 -16.89 1.52
C GLU A 340 -30.34 -16.40 1.55
N ALA A 341 -30.63 -15.27 0.89
CA ALA A 341 -31.98 -14.73 0.78
C ALA A 341 -32.94 -15.68 0.05
N GLU A 342 -32.45 -16.43 -0.95
CA GLU A 342 -33.25 -17.46 -1.63
C GLU A 342 -33.62 -18.61 -0.69
N LEU A 343 -32.64 -19.12 0.08
CA LEU A 343 -32.86 -20.18 1.08
C LEU A 343 -33.84 -19.71 2.17
N GLU A 344 -33.68 -18.50 2.68
CA GLU A 344 -34.63 -17.90 3.62
C GLU A 344 -36.05 -17.79 3.04
N GLY A 345 -36.15 -17.40 1.77
CA GLY A 345 -37.42 -17.33 1.04
C GLY A 345 -38.13 -18.68 1.00
N ARG A 346 -37.40 -19.77 0.71
CA ARG A 346 -37.92 -21.14 0.71
C ARG A 346 -38.40 -21.58 2.09
N ILE A 347 -37.63 -21.27 3.15
CA ILE A 347 -38.02 -21.56 4.53
C ILE A 347 -39.33 -20.84 4.91
N ARG A 348 -39.47 -19.56 4.54
CA ARG A 348 -40.69 -18.77 4.77
C ARG A 348 -41.89 -19.36 4.01
N GLN A 349 -41.69 -19.78 2.76
CA GLN A 349 -42.73 -20.42 1.94
C GLN A 349 -43.21 -21.75 2.57
N LEU A 350 -42.29 -22.60 3.01
CA LEU A 350 -42.60 -23.86 3.69
C LEU A 350 -43.34 -23.61 5.01
N THR A 351 -42.92 -22.60 5.78
CA THR A 351 -43.59 -22.18 7.01
C THR A 351 -45.05 -21.76 6.76
N CYS A 352 -45.29 -20.97 5.71
CA CYS A 352 -46.66 -20.61 5.30
C CYS A 352 -47.50 -21.82 4.88
N ARG A 353 -46.90 -22.78 4.15
CA ARG A 353 -47.58 -24.03 3.76
C ARG A 353 -47.97 -24.86 4.98
N ILE A 354 -47.08 -24.99 5.97
CA ILE A 354 -47.35 -25.69 7.24
C ILE A 354 -48.52 -25.03 7.96
N GLN A 355 -48.53 -23.71 8.11
CA GLN A 355 -49.63 -22.99 8.77
C GLN A 355 -50.98 -23.20 8.06
N ARG A 356 -50.99 -23.20 6.72
CA ARG A 356 -52.21 -23.50 5.94
C ARG A 356 -52.69 -24.93 6.17
N LEU A 357 -51.79 -25.91 6.17
CA LEU A 357 -52.11 -27.31 6.43
C LEU A 357 -52.66 -27.50 7.85
N GLU A 358 -52.07 -26.82 8.84
CA GLU A 358 -52.60 -26.82 10.22
C GLU A 358 -54.00 -26.23 10.32
N ALA A 359 -54.28 -25.12 9.63
CA ALA A 359 -55.59 -24.51 9.62
C ALA A 359 -56.64 -25.46 9.02
N THR A 360 -56.31 -26.14 7.91
CA THR A 360 -57.18 -27.16 7.30
C THR A 360 -57.40 -28.34 8.23
N GLN A 361 -56.35 -28.79 8.92
CA GLN A 361 -56.42 -29.88 9.88
C GLN A 361 -57.31 -29.52 11.09
N ARG A 362 -57.17 -28.30 11.64
CA ARG A 362 -58.01 -27.81 12.75
C ARG A 362 -59.47 -27.71 12.34
N LYS A 363 -59.76 -27.15 11.16
CA LYS A 363 -61.13 -27.10 10.60
C LYS A 363 -61.71 -28.50 10.45
N SER A 364 -60.92 -29.42 9.90
CA SER A 364 -61.32 -30.81 9.71
C SER A 364 -61.65 -31.53 11.02
N LYS A 365 -60.84 -31.34 12.05
CA LYS A 365 -61.10 -31.88 13.41
C LYS A 365 -62.34 -31.26 14.05
N ALA A 366 -62.51 -29.94 13.95
CA ALA A 366 -63.69 -29.25 14.50
C ALA A 366 -65.00 -29.71 13.85
N PHE A 367 -65.02 -29.97 12.54
CA PHE A 367 -66.17 -30.57 11.86
C PHE A 367 -66.47 -32.00 12.31
N ARG A 368 -65.47 -32.73 12.81
CA ARG A 368 -65.62 -34.09 13.34
C ARG A 368 -66.14 -34.12 14.78
N GLU A 369 -65.81 -33.10 15.58
CA GLU A 369 -66.20 -32.99 17.00
C GLU A 369 -67.57 -32.33 17.21
N ASN A 370 -68.05 -31.50 16.27
CA ASN A 370 -69.35 -30.80 16.36
C ASN A 370 -70.57 -31.62 15.93
N LYS A 371 -70.49 -32.96 15.94
CA LYS A 371 -71.61 -33.85 15.62
C LYS A 371 -71.55 -35.10 16.49
#